data_AF-A0A454W1Z7-F1
#
_entry.id   AF-A0A454W1Z7-F1
#
_cell.length_a   1.000
_cell.length_b   1.000
_cell.length_c   1.000
_cell.angle_alpha   90.00
_cell.angle_beta   90.00
_cell.angle_gamma   90.00
#
_symmetry.space_group_name_H-M   'P 1'
#
loop_
_entity.id
_entity.type
_entity.pdbx_description
1 polymer ?
#
loop_
_entity_poly.entity_id
_entity_poly.type
_entity_poly.pdbx_seq_one_letter_code
_entity_poly.pdbx_strand_id
1 'polypeptide(L)'
;MLAGAAPVLVHNSNCNLNALTRAQADDIAKYLGYTKTKQVSAGKTAIWENKKAGGGQPRYITFDRTGHNKDAVFKGANFRNPFQSTKDSARDGTYGLDIGPNGELRGLTWLAK
;
A
#
# COMPACT_ATOMS: atom_id res chain seq x y z
N MET A 1 5.08 -20.66 -22.32
CA MET A 1 4.53 -19.78 -21.26
C MET A 1 5.08 -20.30 -19.93
N LEU A 2 5.96 -19.57 -19.26
CA LEU A 2 6.56 -20.01 -18.00
C LEU A 2 6.23 -18.99 -16.91
N ALA A 3 5.60 -19.49 -15.85
CA ALA A 3 5.00 -18.75 -14.75
C ALA A 3 5.99 -17.74 -14.14
N GLY A 4 5.57 -16.49 -14.06
CA GLY A 4 6.27 -15.46 -13.31
C GLY A 4 6.29 -15.85 -11.84
N ALA A 5 7.49 -16.03 -11.29
CA ALA A 5 7.68 -16.22 -9.87
C ALA A 5 7.03 -15.05 -9.11
N ALA A 6 5.98 -15.32 -8.35
CA ALA A 6 5.51 -14.39 -7.34
C ALA A 6 6.66 -14.21 -6.33
N PRO A 7 7.10 -12.98 -6.04
CA PRO A 7 8.15 -12.76 -5.06
C PRO A 7 7.64 -13.25 -3.70
N VAL A 8 8.34 -14.24 -3.14
CA VAL A 8 8.11 -14.72 -1.78
C VAL A 8 8.14 -13.52 -0.84
N LEU A 9 7.04 -13.29 -0.10
CA LEU A 9 6.99 -12.32 0.99
C LEU A 9 7.94 -12.81 2.09
N VAL A 10 9.21 -12.40 2.02
CA VAL A 10 10.18 -12.68 3.08
C VAL A 10 9.86 -11.77 4.26
N HIS A 11 9.29 -12.33 5.32
CA HIS A 11 9.11 -11.63 6.59
C HIS A 11 10.49 -11.34 7.20
N ASN A 12 10.98 -10.11 7.03
CA ASN A 12 12.24 -9.67 7.63
C ASN A 12 12.01 -9.37 9.13
N SER A 13 12.25 -10.36 9.99
CA SER A 13 11.87 -10.35 11.41
C SER A 13 12.74 -9.49 12.35
N ASN A 14 13.61 -8.59 11.85
CA ASN A 14 14.59 -7.93 12.74
C ASN A 14 14.79 -6.42 12.60
N CYS A 15 13.88 -5.68 11.96
CA CYS A 15 13.85 -4.22 12.04
C CYS A 15 12.41 -3.72 12.21
N ASN A 16 12.20 -2.66 13.00
CA ASN A 16 10.94 -1.91 13.17
C ASN A 16 10.49 -1.17 11.89
N LEU A 17 10.60 -1.83 10.74
CA LEU A 17 10.30 -1.32 9.42
C LEU A 17 9.39 -2.36 8.76
N ASN A 18 8.39 -1.90 8.02
CA ASN A 18 7.47 -2.78 7.31
C ASN A 18 8.22 -3.92 6.64
N ALA A 19 7.70 -5.15 6.79
CA ALA A 19 8.32 -6.36 6.27
C ALA A 19 8.55 -6.31 4.74
N LEU A 20 7.86 -5.39 4.05
CA LEU A 20 7.98 -5.12 2.63
C LEU A 20 8.94 -3.97 2.34
N THR A 21 9.84 -4.19 1.39
CA THR A 21 10.64 -3.14 0.76
C THR A 21 9.77 -2.21 -0.10
N ARG A 22 10.28 -1.00 -0.39
CA ARG A 22 9.59 -0.07 -1.30
C ARG A 22 9.36 -0.68 -2.68
N ALA A 23 10.33 -1.44 -3.20
CA ALA A 23 10.20 -2.10 -4.50
C ALA A 23 9.04 -3.11 -4.51
N GLN A 24 8.89 -3.90 -3.44
CA GLN A 24 7.75 -4.81 -3.30
C GLN A 24 6.42 -4.04 -3.20
N ALA A 25 6.40 -2.91 -2.50
CA ALA A 25 5.21 -2.05 -2.44
C ALA A 25 4.85 -1.47 -3.82
N ASP A 26 5.82 -1.09 -4.65
CA ASP A 26 5.61 -0.68 -6.05
C ASP A 26 4.98 -1.82 -6.87
N ASP A 27 5.49 -3.04 -6.76
CA ASP A 27 4.98 -4.21 -7.48
C ASP A 27 3.55 -4.56 -7.06
N ILE A 28 3.27 -4.53 -5.75
CA ILE A 28 1.92 -4.75 -5.20
C ILE A 28 0.96 -3.67 -5.69
N ALA A 29 1.34 -2.39 -5.63
CA ALA A 29 0.50 -1.29 -6.09
C ALA A 29 0.17 -1.46 -7.59
N LYS A 30 1.16 -1.83 -8.41
CA LYS A 30 0.97 -2.11 -9.84
C LYS A 30 0.04 -3.29 -10.07
N TYR A 31 0.22 -4.40 -9.33
CA TYR A 31 -0.63 -5.59 -9.43
C TYR A 31 -2.10 -5.25 -9.12
N LEU A 32 -2.33 -4.44 -8.09
CA LEU A 32 -3.66 -3.95 -7.68
C LEU A 32 -4.26 -2.88 -8.63
N GLY A 33 -3.60 -2.60 -9.76
CA GLY A 33 -4.08 -1.65 -10.77
C GLY A 33 -3.83 -0.18 -10.43
N TYR A 34 -2.98 0.12 -9.44
CA TYR A 34 -2.59 1.50 -9.15
C TYR A 34 -1.45 1.93 -10.07
N THR A 35 -1.45 3.23 -10.39
CA THR A 35 -0.46 3.88 -11.23
C THR A 35 0.31 4.92 -10.45
N LYS A 36 1.62 4.94 -10.60
CA LYS A 36 2.49 5.90 -9.90
C LYS A 36 2.20 7.31 -10.40
N THR A 37 1.87 8.20 -9.49
CA THR A 37 1.64 9.62 -9.81
C THR A 37 2.98 10.35 -9.89
N LYS A 38 2.95 11.60 -10.37
CA LYS A 38 4.11 12.52 -10.31
C LYS A 38 4.32 13.13 -8.92
N GLN A 39 3.41 12.84 -7.97
CA GLN A 39 3.44 13.41 -6.62
C GLN A 39 4.14 12.46 -5.64
N VAL A 40 4.68 13.05 -4.59
CA VAL A 40 5.23 12.35 -3.43
C VAL A 40 4.51 12.81 -2.17
N SER A 41 4.46 11.94 -1.17
CA SER A 41 3.95 12.29 0.16
C SER A 41 4.92 13.23 0.87
N ALA A 42 4.47 13.87 1.95
CA ALA A 42 5.33 14.57 2.90
C ALA A 42 6.44 13.67 3.47
N GLY A 43 6.21 12.35 3.49
CA GLY A 43 7.20 11.34 3.86
C GLY A 43 8.19 10.97 2.75
N LYS A 44 8.20 11.68 1.62
CA LYS A 44 9.04 11.38 0.44
C LYS A 44 8.83 9.97 -0.11
N THR A 45 7.60 9.46 -0.02
CA THR A 45 7.19 8.20 -0.67
C THR A 45 6.35 8.51 -1.89
N ALA A 46 6.40 7.63 -2.89
CA ALA A 46 5.53 7.80 -4.05
C ALA A 46 4.05 7.70 -3.64
N ILE A 47 3.20 8.40 -4.39
CA ILE A 47 1.76 8.27 -4.30
C ILE A 47 1.31 7.51 -5.54
N TRP A 48 0.53 6.44 -5.36
CA TRP A 48 -0.11 5.74 -6.45
C TRP A 48 -1.61 6.02 -6.47
N GLU A 49 -2.19 6.07 -7.66
CA GLU A 49 -3.62 6.31 -7.89
C GLU A 49 -4.24 5.16 -8.68
N ASN A 50 -5.39 4.67 -8.23
CA ASN A 50 -6.29 3.84 -9.02
C ASN A 50 -7.62 4.57 -9.22
N LYS A 51 -7.85 5.08 -10.43
CA LYS A 51 -9.07 5.83 -10.80
C LYS A 51 -10.33 4.95 -10.83
N LYS A 52 -10.15 3.63 -10.86
CA LYS A 52 -11.21 2.62 -10.89
C LYS A 52 -11.35 1.89 -9.54
N ALA A 53 -10.73 2.41 -8.47
CA ALA A 53 -10.88 1.84 -7.14
C ALA A 53 -12.37 1.73 -6.78
N GLY A 54 -12.83 0.50 -6.55
CA GLY A 54 -14.22 0.21 -6.17
C GLY A 54 -14.47 0.50 -4.68
N GLY A 55 -15.73 0.32 -4.26
CA GLY A 55 -16.10 0.47 -2.84
C GLY A 55 -15.22 -0.37 -1.92
N GLY A 56 -14.61 0.26 -0.92
CA GLY A 56 -13.70 -0.38 0.03
C GLY A 56 -12.21 -0.28 -0.31
N GLN A 57 -11.84 0.10 -1.53
CA GLN A 57 -10.45 0.32 -1.93
C GLN A 57 -10.14 1.83 -1.97
N PRO A 58 -9.04 2.30 -1.34
CA PRO A 58 -8.69 3.71 -1.37
C PRO A 58 -8.26 4.14 -2.79
N ARG A 59 -8.73 5.27 -3.29
CA ARG A 59 -8.31 5.78 -4.62
C ARG A 59 -6.81 6.05 -4.70
N TYR A 60 -6.22 6.53 -3.62
CA TYR A 60 -4.81 6.86 -3.53
C TYR A 60 -4.15 6.07 -2.40
N ILE A 61 -2.94 5.59 -2.66
CA ILE A 61 -2.12 4.91 -1.65
C ILE A 61 -0.72 5.48 -1.60
N THR A 62 -0.09 5.37 -0.44
CA THR A 62 1.35 5.61 -0.27
C THR A 62 1.93 4.60 0.71
N PHE A 63 3.21 4.28 0.56
CA PHE A 63 3.88 3.27 1.38
C PHE A 63 3.86 3.69 2.86
N ASP A 64 3.39 2.79 3.72
CA ASP A 64 3.55 2.99 5.15
C ASP A 64 5.04 2.87 5.47
N ARG A 65 5.60 3.82 6.22
CA ARG A 65 7.02 3.81 6.60
C ARG A 65 7.21 3.52 8.08
N THR A 66 6.18 3.75 8.88
CA THR A 66 6.33 3.76 10.33
C THR A 66 6.32 2.35 10.90
N GLY A 67 5.70 1.39 10.20
CA GLY A 67 5.72 -0.02 10.60
C GLY A 67 5.16 -0.29 12.00
N HIS A 68 4.39 0.66 12.55
CA HIS A 68 3.79 0.51 13.88
C HIS A 68 2.77 -0.64 13.92
N ASN A 69 2.16 -0.94 12.77
CA ASN A 69 1.35 -2.13 12.56
C ASN A 69 2.10 -3.04 11.58
N LYS A 70 2.40 -4.27 11.99
CA LYS A 70 3.21 -5.23 11.21
C LYS A 70 2.51 -5.71 9.93
N ASP A 71 1.18 -5.59 9.90
CA ASP A 71 0.35 -5.97 8.77
C ASP A 71 0.09 -4.78 7.82
N ALA A 72 0.52 -3.57 8.20
CA ALA A 72 0.33 -2.38 7.41
C ALA A 72 1.33 -2.31 6.25
N VAL A 73 0.81 -2.05 5.05
CA VAL A 73 1.63 -1.87 3.85
C VAL A 73 1.45 -0.47 3.29
N PHE A 74 0.22 0.04 3.32
CA PHE A 74 -0.13 1.32 2.72
C PHE A 74 -0.89 2.21 3.68
N LYS A 75 -0.73 3.53 3.50
CA LYS A 75 -1.72 4.52 3.91
C LYS A 75 -2.63 4.79 2.70
N GLY A 76 -3.94 4.85 2.93
CA GLY A 76 -4.93 5.07 1.88
C GLY A 76 -5.70 6.39 2.05
N ALA A 77 -6.22 6.93 0.96
CA ALA A 77 -7.06 8.13 0.93
C ALA A 77 -7.93 8.19 -0.35
N ASN A 78 -9.09 8.83 -0.28
CA ASN A 78 -10.03 8.97 -1.40
C ASN A 78 -10.20 10.40 -1.93
N PHE A 79 -9.62 11.39 -1.26
CA PHE A 79 -9.75 12.81 -1.63
C PHE A 79 -8.58 13.31 -2.48
N ARG A 80 -8.77 14.49 -3.10
CA ARG A 80 -7.78 15.12 -3.97
C ARG A 80 -6.59 15.65 -3.17
N ASN A 81 -5.37 15.40 -3.66
CA ASN A 81 -4.09 15.76 -3.01
C ASN A 81 -3.86 15.14 -1.62
N PRO A 82 -3.93 13.80 -1.48
CA PRO A 82 -3.68 13.16 -0.20
C PRO A 82 -2.19 13.14 0.16
N PHE A 83 -1.90 12.86 1.44
CA PHE A 83 -0.55 12.64 1.95
C PHE A 83 0.42 13.83 1.85
N GLN A 84 -0.08 15.05 1.59
CA GLN A 84 0.72 16.29 1.60
C GLN A 84 1.03 16.79 3.02
N SER A 85 0.49 16.11 4.04
CA SER A 85 0.79 16.30 5.44
C SER A 85 1.02 14.95 6.11
N THR A 86 1.75 14.94 7.22
CA THR A 86 1.90 13.75 8.07
C THR A 86 0.73 13.54 9.02
N LYS A 87 -0.17 14.53 9.14
CA LYS A 87 -1.38 14.48 9.98
C LYS A 87 -2.38 13.44 9.46
N ASP A 88 -3.10 12.80 10.37
CA ASP A 88 -4.08 11.76 10.04
C ASP A 88 -5.28 12.30 9.26
N SER A 89 -5.58 13.59 9.34
CA SER A 89 -6.58 14.25 8.49
C SER A 89 -6.23 14.20 7.00
N ALA A 90 -4.97 13.91 6.65
CA ALA A 90 -4.53 13.71 5.28
C ALA A 90 -4.56 12.23 4.84
N ARG A 91 -5.30 11.37 5.56
CA ARG A 91 -5.44 9.93 5.31
C ARG A 91 -6.84 9.42 5.69
N ASP A 92 -7.30 8.39 4.99
CA ASP A 92 -8.54 7.67 5.36
C ASP A 92 -8.24 6.48 6.29
N GLY A 93 -7.04 5.90 6.16
CA GLY A 93 -6.61 4.83 7.05
C GLY A 93 -5.30 4.18 6.67
N THR A 94 -4.99 3.14 7.41
CA THR A 94 -3.86 2.22 7.24
C THR A 94 -4.41 0.90 6.71
N TYR A 95 -3.74 0.36 5.70
CA TYR A 95 -4.21 -0.78 4.93
C TYR A 95 -3.14 -1.87 4.85
N GLY A 96 -3.59 -3.10 5.06
CA GLY A 96 -2.83 -4.33 4.80
C GLY A 96 -3.22 -4.95 3.46
N LEU A 97 -2.65 -6.11 3.17
CA LEU A 97 -3.01 -6.91 1.99
C LEU A 97 -4.19 -7.81 2.32
N ASP A 98 -5.20 -7.83 1.44
CA ASP A 98 -6.26 -8.84 1.48
C ASP A 98 -5.79 -10.08 0.71
N ILE A 99 -5.35 -11.10 1.44
CA ILE A 99 -4.86 -12.36 0.90
C ILE A 99 -5.92 -13.44 1.09
N GLY A 100 -6.40 -14.02 -0.01
CA GLY A 100 -7.35 -15.12 0.01
C GLY A 100 -6.76 -16.42 0.59
N PRO A 101 -7.62 -17.42 0.89
CA PRO A 101 -7.19 -18.69 1.48
C PRO A 101 -6.24 -19.51 0.59
N ASN A 102 -6.17 -19.21 -0.71
CA ASN A 102 -5.26 -19.81 -1.68
C ASN A 102 -3.99 -18.96 -1.92
N GLY A 103 -3.77 -17.90 -1.13
CA GLY A 103 -2.63 -16.99 -1.29
C GLY A 103 -2.81 -15.92 -2.38
N GLU A 104 -3.99 -15.80 -2.98
CA GLU A 104 -4.24 -14.78 -4.00
C GLU A 104 -4.40 -13.38 -3.36
N LEU A 105 -3.76 -12.37 -3.95
CA LEU A 105 -3.95 -10.98 -3.54
C LEU A 105 -5.25 -10.44 -4.16
N ARG A 106 -6.24 -10.16 -3.32
CA ARG A 106 -7.59 -9.70 -3.73
C ARG A 106 -7.73 -8.18 -3.71
N GLY A 107 -6.95 -7.51 -2.88
CA GLY A 107 -7.08 -6.07 -2.67
C GLY A 107 -6.34 -5.60 -1.44
N LEU A 108 -6.78 -4.45 -0.92
CA LEU A 108 -6.36 -3.91 0.36
C LEU A 108 -7.46 -4.14 1.41
N THR A 109 -7.05 -4.45 2.63
CA THR A 109 -7.93 -4.51 3.79
C THR A 109 -7.66 -3.33 4.73
N TRP A 110 -8.71 -2.71 5.25
CA TRP A 110 -8.57 -1.62 6.22
C TRP A 110 -8.19 -2.19 7.59
N LEU A 111 -7.17 -1.63 8.23
CA LEU A 111 -6.67 -2.11 9.53
C LEU A 111 -7.02 -1.15 10.67
N ALA A 112 -6.78 0.14 10.46
CA ALA A 112 -6.96 1.17 11.47
C ALA A 112 -6.95 2.56 10.82
N LYS A 113 -7.39 3.58 11.55
CA LYS A 113 -7.13 4.98 11.22
C LYS A 113 -6.12 5.56 12.19
#